data_AF-S4M6M1-F1
#
_entry.id   AF-S4M6M1-F1
#
_cell.length_a   1.000
_cell.length_b   1.000
_cell.length_c   1.000
_cell.angle_alpha   90.00
_cell.angle_beta   90.00
_cell.angle_gamma   90.00
#
_symmetry.space_group_name_H-M   'P 1'
#
loop_
_entity.id
_entity.type
_entity.pdbx_description
1 polymer ?
#
loop_
_entity_poly.entity_id
_entity_poly.type
_entity_poly.pdbx_seq_one_letter_code
_entity_poly.pdbx_strand_id
1 'polypeptide(L)'
;MLLHPKKKTVGVRIPDHVVTQALLAELGEPLLSSTLLLPGEEEPMTQGWEIKDLLDHVLDGVVDSGDCGTEPTTVIDFSGGEAEIVRHGAGDTSRFE
;
A
#
# COMPACT_ATOMS: atom_id res chain seq x y z
N MET A 1 1.50 -12.32 7.86
CA MET A 1 0.16 -11.76 8.13
C MET A 1 0.35 -10.59 9.08
N LEU A 2 0.15 -9.35 8.64
CA LEU A 2 0.15 -8.15 9.50
C LEU A 2 -1.14 -8.12 10.36
N LEU A 3 -1.41 -9.24 11.03
CA LEU A 3 -2.38 -9.33 12.10
C LEU A 3 -1.78 -8.57 13.27
N HIS A 4 -2.23 -7.35 13.52
CA HIS A 4 -2.01 -6.76 14.82
C HIS A 4 -2.73 -7.68 15.83
N PRO A 5 -2.03 -8.41 16.72
CA PRO A 5 -2.60 -9.56 17.45
C PRO A 5 -3.78 -9.19 18.36
N LYS A 6 -3.96 -7.90 18.66
CA LYS A 6 -5.12 -7.37 19.41
C LYS A 6 -6.26 -6.82 18.55
N LYS A 7 -6.01 -6.49 17.28
CA LYS A 7 -7.04 -5.94 16.38
C LYS A 7 -7.47 -7.01 15.38
N LYS A 8 -8.72 -7.45 15.48
CA LYS A 8 -9.35 -8.40 14.55
C LYS A 8 -9.77 -7.71 13.24
N THR A 9 -9.02 -6.72 12.78
CA THR A 9 -9.31 -5.91 11.60
C THR A 9 -8.20 -6.07 10.58
N VAL A 10 -8.54 -5.92 9.30
CA VAL A 10 -7.61 -5.99 8.18
C VAL A 10 -7.86 -4.80 7.27
N GLY A 11 -6.79 -4.13 6.84
CA GLY A 11 -6.87 -3.10 5.81
C GLY A 11 -6.94 -3.75 4.43
N VAL A 12 -7.89 -3.32 3.59
CA VAL A 12 -8.01 -3.76 2.20
C VAL A 12 -7.90 -2.54 1.30
N ARG A 13 -7.17 -2.67 0.19
CA ARG A 13 -7.02 -1.64 -0.84
C ARG A 13 -7.31 -2.25 -2.20
N ILE A 14 -8.02 -1.51 -3.05
CA ILE A 14 -8.19 -1.81 -4.48
C ILE A 14 -7.39 -0.76 -5.26
N PRO A 15 -6.15 -1.06 -5.70
CA PRO A 15 -5.29 -0.08 -6.35
C PRO A 15 -5.73 0.18 -7.80
N ASP A 16 -5.89 1.44 -8.19
CA ASP A 16 -6.08 1.82 -9.60
C ASP A 16 -4.71 1.97 -10.29
N HIS A 17 -4.01 0.86 -10.46
CA HIS A 17 -2.69 0.83 -11.10
C HIS A 17 -2.55 -0.40 -12.00
N VAL A 18 -2.23 -0.19 -13.28
CA VAL A 18 -2.24 -1.23 -14.32
C VAL A 18 -1.36 -2.43 -14.00
N VAL A 19 -0.14 -2.20 -13.49
CA VAL A 19 0.79 -3.28 -13.15
C VAL A 19 0.28 -4.08 -11.96
N THR A 20 -0.28 -3.42 -10.95
CA THR A 20 -0.81 -4.08 -9.76
C THR A 20 -2.03 -4.92 -10.10
N GLN A 21 -2.90 -4.42 -10.98
CA GLN A 21 -4.06 -5.16 -11.48
C GLN A 21 -3.63 -6.39 -12.30
N ALA A 22 -2.63 -6.26 -13.17
CA ALA A 22 -2.10 -7.39 -13.94
C ALA A 22 -1.48 -8.47 -13.04
N LEU A 23 -0.71 -8.07 -12.02
CA LEU A 23 -0.13 -9.00 -11.05
C LEU A 23 -1.21 -9.76 -10.27
N LEU A 24 -2.26 -9.07 -9.79
CA LEU A 24 -3.37 -9.70 -9.09
C LEU A 24 -4.17 -10.66 -9.99
N ALA A 25 -4.35 -10.29 -11.26
CA ALA A 25 -5.06 -11.13 -12.23
C ALA A 25 -4.30 -12.44 -12.51
N GLU A 26 -2.97 -12.38 -12.63
CA GLU A 26 -2.13 -13.57 -12.80
C GLU A 26 -2.03 -14.40 -11.52
N LEU A 27 -1.90 -13.75 -10.36
CA LEU A 27 -1.80 -14.43 -9.07
C LEU A 27 -3.12 -15.14 -8.68
N GLY A 28 -4.27 -14.59 -9.05
CA GLY A 28 -5.59 -15.17 -8.79
C GLY A 28 -6.08 -15.07 -7.33
N GLU A 29 -5.33 -14.39 -6.46
CA GLU A 29 -5.64 -14.20 -5.04
C GLU A 29 -5.15 -12.83 -4.53
N PRO A 30 -5.60 -12.37 -3.33
CA PRO A 30 -5.15 -11.10 -2.77
C PRO A 30 -3.65 -11.08 -2.45
N LEU A 31 -3.00 -9.96 -2.79
CA LEU A 31 -1.60 -9.71 -2.44
C LEU A 31 -1.48 -8.98 -1.09
N LEU A 32 -0.70 -9.54 -0.17
CA LEU A 32 -0.31 -8.85 1.06
C LEU A 32 0.82 -7.87 0.74
N SER A 33 0.63 -6.59 1.05
CA SER A 33 1.63 -5.55 0.82
C SER A 33 1.67 -4.52 1.95
N SER A 34 2.75 -3.73 1.95
CA SER A 34 2.90 -2.51 2.76
C SER A 34 3.62 -1.45 1.94
N THR A 35 3.52 -0.19 2.35
CA THR A 35 4.36 0.88 1.80
C THR A 35 5.84 0.57 2.10
N LEU A 36 6.71 0.76 1.10
CA LEU A 36 8.16 0.62 1.25
C LEU A 36 8.76 1.88 1.90
N LEU A 37 8.55 2.01 3.21
CA LEU A 37 9.15 3.06 4.04
C LEU A 37 10.27 2.44 4.87
N LEU A 38 11.51 2.90 4.67
CA LEU A 38 12.66 2.38 5.40
C LEU A 38 12.71 2.92 6.85
N PRO A 39 13.35 2.20 7.78
CA PRO A 39 13.49 2.67 9.15
C PRO A 39 14.25 4.00 9.22
N GLY A 40 13.62 5.02 9.78
CA GLY A 40 14.20 6.37 9.93
C GLY A 40 13.96 7.30 8.75
N GLU A 41 13.35 6.82 7.67
CA GLU A 41 12.94 7.66 6.54
C GLU A 41 11.52 8.19 6.75
N GLU A 42 11.28 9.41 6.26
CA GLU A 42 9.95 10.05 6.30
C GLU A 42 9.14 9.76 5.03
N GLU A 43 9.82 9.55 3.90
CA GLU A 43 9.22 9.35 2.59
C GLU A 43 9.51 7.95 2.04
N PRO A 44 8.55 7.33 1.32
CA PRO A 44 8.76 6.03 0.72
C PRO A 44 9.72 6.11 -0.48
N MET A 45 10.47 5.04 -0.71
CA MET A 45 11.27 4.92 -1.91
C MET A 45 10.37 4.65 -3.12
N THR A 46 10.59 5.37 -4.22
CA THR A 46 9.81 5.24 -5.46
C THR A 46 10.66 4.92 -6.70
N GLN A 47 11.98 5.08 -6.63
CA GLN A 47 12.88 4.84 -7.74
C GLN A 47 13.30 3.37 -7.81
N GLY A 48 12.85 2.65 -8.83
CA GLY A 48 13.08 1.20 -8.96
C GLY A 48 14.56 0.81 -8.95
N TRP A 49 15.42 1.59 -9.59
CA TRP A 49 16.87 1.35 -9.63
C TRP A 49 17.54 1.57 -8.28
N GLU A 50 17.16 2.61 -7.52
CA GLU A 50 17.67 2.85 -6.16
C GLU A 50 17.25 1.73 -5.21
N ILE A 51 15.98 1.30 -5.30
CA ILE A 51 15.45 0.17 -4.53
C ILE A 51 16.23 -1.09 -4.85
N LYS A 52 16.50 -1.36 -6.14
CA LYS A 52 17.30 -2.50 -6.56
C LYS A 52 18.70 -2.44 -5.95
N ASP A 53 19.42 -1.34 -6.13
CA ASP A 53 20.79 -1.20 -5.62
C ASP A 53 20.87 -1.36 -4.09
N LEU A 54 19.92 -0.77 -3.35
CA LEU A 54 19.93 -0.79 -1.90
C LEU A 54 19.45 -2.13 -1.32
N LEU A 55 18.44 -2.75 -1.93
CA LEU A 55 17.71 -3.88 -1.35
C LEU A 55 17.84 -5.19 -2.15
N ASP A 56 18.72 -5.26 -3.15
CA ASP A 56 18.94 -6.47 -3.99
C ASP A 56 19.12 -7.75 -3.17
N HIS A 57 19.78 -7.62 -2.02
CA HIS A 57 20.13 -8.72 -1.15
C HIS A 57 18.99 -9.23 -0.26
N VAL A 58 17.85 -8.51 -0.22
CA VAL A 58 16.67 -8.86 0.61
C VAL A 58 15.36 -8.93 -0.19
N LEU A 59 15.39 -8.65 -1.50
CA LEU A 59 14.22 -8.73 -2.38
C LEU A 59 14.47 -9.76 -3.48
N ASP A 60 13.46 -10.59 -3.76
CA ASP A 60 13.52 -11.53 -4.89
C ASP A 60 13.47 -10.80 -6.25
N GLY A 61 12.89 -9.61 -6.29
CA GLY A 61 12.78 -8.80 -7.49
C GLY A 61 12.21 -7.41 -7.24
N VAL A 62 12.47 -6.51 -8.19
CA VAL A 62 11.90 -5.16 -8.24
C VAL A 62 11.21 -4.99 -9.59
N VAL A 63 9.95 -4.57 -9.55
CA VAL A 63 9.17 -4.25 -10.75
C VAL A 63 9.08 -2.73 -10.83
N ASP A 64 9.81 -2.14 -11.78
CA ASP A 64 9.74 -0.70 -12.06
C ASP A 64 8.60 -0.42 -13.04
N SER A 65 7.61 0.36 -12.57
CA SER A 65 6.43 0.75 -13.34
C SER A 65 6.33 2.26 -13.54
N GLY A 66 7.43 3.00 -13.36
CA GLY A 66 7.43 4.46 -13.39
C GLY A 66 6.86 5.10 -12.13
N ASP A 67 6.39 6.34 -12.26
CA ASP A 67 5.92 7.13 -11.12
C ASP A 67 4.60 6.58 -10.54
N CYS A 68 4.67 6.10 -9.30
CA CYS A 68 3.55 5.51 -8.57
C CYS A 68 2.92 6.47 -7.55
N GLY A 69 3.39 7.72 -7.47
CA GLY A 69 3.00 8.71 -6.46
C GLY A 69 3.55 8.40 -5.07
N THR A 70 3.79 9.45 -4.29
CA THR A 70 4.24 9.34 -2.88
C THR A 70 3.11 9.57 -1.89
N GLU A 71 2.00 10.17 -2.34
CA GLU A 71 0.88 10.49 -1.45
C GLU A 71 0.21 9.20 -0.92
N PRO A 72 0.09 9.05 0.41
CA PRO A 72 -0.51 7.86 0.99
C PRO A 72 -2.01 7.78 0.66
N THR A 73 -2.57 6.57 0.72
CA THR A 73 -4.01 6.42 0.55
C THR A 73 -4.77 6.98 1.73
N THR A 74 -5.95 7.53 1.46
CA THR A 74 -7.00 7.72 2.47
C THR A 74 -7.35 6.38 3.09
N VAL A 75 -7.57 6.37 4.41
CA VAL A 75 -7.97 5.16 5.16
C VAL A 75 -9.26 5.46 5.88
N ILE A 76 -10.27 4.63 5.62
CA ILE A 76 -11.58 4.65 6.25
C ILE A 76 -11.72 3.39 7.10
N ASP A 77 -11.97 3.53 8.39
CA ASP A 77 -12.25 2.44 9.30
C ASP A 77 -13.76 2.19 9.36
N PHE A 78 -14.17 0.95 9.11
CA PHE A 78 -15.57 0.49 9.20
C PHE A 78 -15.79 -0.48 10.37
N SER A 79 -14.80 -0.69 11.22
CA SER A 79 -14.87 -1.68 12.31
C SER A 79 -15.86 -1.31 13.42
N GLY A 80 -16.22 -0.03 13.54
CA GLY A 80 -17.21 0.49 14.48
C GLY A 80 -18.66 0.43 13.99
N GLY A 81 -18.91 0.01 12.74
CA GLY A 81 -20.25 0.00 12.13
C GLY A 81 -20.63 1.31 11.40
N GLU A 82 -19.91 2.39 11.66
CA GLU A 82 -19.96 3.66 10.92
C GLU A 82 -18.60 3.91 10.23
N ALA A 83 -18.59 4.77 9.21
CA ALA A 83 -17.36 5.13 8.51
C ALA A 83 -16.59 6.18 9.32
N GLU A 84 -15.35 5.87 9.70
CA GLU A 84 -14.44 6.83 10.36
C GLU A 84 -13.22 7.10 9.47
N ILE A 85 -12.96 8.36 9.16
CA ILE A 85 -11.73 8.72 8.44
C ILE A 85 -10.56 8.69 9.43
N VAL A 86 -9.69 7.69 9.31
CA VAL A 86 -8.51 7.54 10.19
C VAL A 86 -7.23 8.11 9.57
N ARG A 87 -7.23 8.35 8.25
CA ARG A 87 -6.16 9.07 7.55
C ARG A 87 -6.71 9.74 6.29
N HIS A 88 -6.41 11.02 6.12
CA HIS A 88 -6.59 11.73 4.86
C HIS A 88 -5.37 11.51 3.96
N GLY A 89 -5.61 11.28 2.68
CA GLY A 89 -4.57 11.12 1.65
C GLY A 89 -5.17 11.29 0.26
N ALA A 90 -4.64 10.59 -0.73
CA ALA A 90 -4.98 10.80 -2.14
C ALA A 90 -6.45 10.46 -2.53
N GLY A 91 -7.23 9.82 -1.64
CA GLY A 91 -8.62 9.44 -1.93
C GLY A 91 -9.63 10.46 -1.43
N ASP A 92 -10.62 10.80 -2.27
CA ASP A 92 -11.73 11.71 -1.92
C ASP A 92 -12.54 11.19 -0.71
N THR A 93 -12.66 12.03 0.32
CA THR A 93 -13.37 11.73 1.58
C THR A 93 -14.80 12.24 1.63
N SER A 94 -15.25 13.04 0.67
CA SER A 94 -16.53 13.78 0.73
C SER A 94 -17.78 12.91 1.00
N ARG A 95 -17.72 11.61 0.69
CA ARG A 95 -18.81 10.64 0.93
C ARG A 95 -18.87 10.09 2.35
N PHE A 96 -17.85 10.37 3.17
CA PHE A 96 -17.67 9.80 4.51
C PHE A 96 -17.57 10.89 5.59
N GLU A 97 -17.89 12.15 5.24
CA GLU A 97 -17.98 13.30 6.14
C GLU A 97 -19.39 13.45 6.77
#